data_AF-A0A919I665-F1
#
_entry.id   AF-A0A919I665-F1
#
_cell.length_a   1.000
_cell.length_b   1.000
_cell.length_c   1.000
_cell.angle_alpha   90.00
_cell.angle_beta   90.00
_cell.angle_gamma   90.00
#
_symmetry.space_group_name_H-M   'P 1'
#
loop_
_entity.id
_entity.type
_entity.pdbx_description
1 polymer ?
#
loop_
_entity_poly.entity_id
_entity_poly.type
_entity_poly.pdbx_seq_one_letter_code
_entity_poly.pdbx_strand_id
1 'polypeptide(L)'
;MKRLLPGLILLFILGNLKAQDIPLFSQKLTNSFIYNPAMAGHTFGSATFSYRNNYSGVEDGPKNYLLSLHTPFANARFGVGFNVFQENVNILKNTYYSGAFAYHLHFNKYTSISMGVSGEYNQFSQPTYNPVTEVYIGSDPLIINYNRNKPDFSTGFMYQNRFVKVGFAVNRLSSTWLESKENKTLNNFFSGSVNGMIPLRGGDDILEPYVAFQKFSGSNNTINAGLYYTYNNLILVGAAARSVTATNMSGTATAPATNLVNFTLGYHLSKYLMIGYSRENILGSVAGFVGASNEFTLRFDFNDETYKEKFKADYKNALSYRRKSLNSAGPKKNAGGRSPKQLKKAQKRVAAFSPNSRYQNTKKLSGGKKTSMKKPSKPKSSFKKKYKKKKRR
;
A
#
# COMPACT_ATOMS: atom_id res chain seq x y z
N MET A 1 6.32 11.44 63.76
CA MET A 1 6.43 11.63 62.29
C MET A 1 6.84 10.34 61.56
N LYS A 2 6.08 9.23 61.66
CA LYS A 2 6.42 7.94 61.02
C LYS A 2 5.21 7.26 60.31
N ARG A 3 4.19 8.02 59.91
CA ARG A 3 2.99 7.48 59.22
C ARG A 3 2.62 8.18 57.91
N LEU A 4 3.41 9.16 57.46
CA LEU A 4 3.16 9.88 56.19
C LEU A 4 3.93 9.32 54.99
N LEU A 5 4.86 8.38 55.20
CA LEU A 5 5.69 7.82 54.12
C LEU A 5 4.92 6.91 53.13
N PRO A 6 3.96 6.04 53.53
CA PRO A 6 3.30 5.17 52.57
C PRO A 6 2.32 5.93 51.66
N GLY A 7 1.79 7.09 52.10
CA GLY A 7 0.93 7.95 51.27
C GLY A 7 1.69 8.71 50.18
N LEU A 8 2.95 9.09 50.44
CA LEU A 8 3.79 9.84 49.50
C LEU A 8 4.38 8.95 48.39
N ILE A 9 4.58 7.66 48.68
CA ILE A 9 5.00 6.65 47.70
C ILE A 9 3.82 6.23 46.80
N LEU A 10 2.59 6.22 47.32
CA LEU A 10 1.38 5.96 46.52
C LEU A 10 1.06 7.14 45.58
N LEU A 11 1.38 8.38 45.96
CA LEU A 11 1.18 9.56 45.12
C LEU A 11 2.19 9.66 43.95
N PHE A 12 3.35 9.01 44.06
CA PHE A 12 4.38 9.01 43.01
C PHE A 12 4.15 7.98 41.90
N ILE A 13 3.18 7.06 42.07
CA ILE A 13 2.81 6.06 41.06
C ILE A 13 1.77 6.61 40.05
N LEU A 14 1.21 7.80 40.30
CA LEU A 14 0.23 8.47 39.43
C LEU A 14 0.87 9.35 38.33
N GLY A 15 2.20 9.46 38.29
CA GLY A 15 2.92 10.30 37.33
C GLY A 15 3.30 9.56 36.05
N ASN A 16 2.60 9.86 34.95
CA ASN A 16 2.90 9.50 33.55
C ASN A 16 2.39 8.13 33.04
N LEU A 17 1.09 7.88 33.18
CA LEU A 17 0.40 7.02 32.21
C LEU A 17 0.18 7.82 30.91
N LYS A 18 1.15 7.78 29.99
CA LYS A 18 0.91 8.16 28.59
C LYS A 18 0.10 7.05 27.92
N ALA A 19 -1.21 7.26 27.79
CA ALA A 19 -2.10 6.31 27.16
C ALA A 19 -1.85 6.19 25.63
N GLN A 20 -1.69 4.94 25.20
CA GLN A 20 -1.89 4.32 23.89
C GLN A 20 -1.69 5.19 22.63
N ASP A 21 -0.46 5.11 22.08
CA ASP A 21 -0.22 5.29 20.65
C ASP A 21 -1.02 4.22 19.86
N ILE A 22 -1.49 4.61 18.67
CA ILE A 22 -2.22 3.90 17.60
C ILE A 22 -2.48 2.40 17.82
N PRO A 23 -3.72 1.94 17.57
CA PRO A 23 -3.98 0.51 17.44
C PRO A 23 -3.12 -0.08 16.33
N LEU A 24 -2.18 -0.91 16.79
CA LEU A 24 -1.19 -1.54 15.96
C LEU A 24 -1.73 -2.87 15.42
N PHE A 25 -2.31 -2.84 14.23
CA PHE A 25 -2.57 -4.05 13.46
C PHE A 25 -1.26 -4.68 12.94
N SER A 26 -0.88 -5.85 13.46
CA SER A 26 0.17 -6.74 12.86
C SER A 26 -0.37 -7.52 11.66
N GLN A 27 -1.57 -7.16 11.21
CA GLN A 27 -2.43 -7.92 10.33
C GLN A 27 -1.92 -8.09 8.90
N LYS A 28 -1.53 -9.30 8.46
CA LYS A 28 -1.36 -9.57 7.01
C LYS A 28 -2.68 -9.47 6.23
N LEU A 29 -3.80 -9.83 6.87
CA LEU A 29 -5.13 -9.81 6.25
C LEU A 29 -5.72 -8.42 6.13
N THR A 30 -5.34 -7.50 7.03
CA THR A 30 -5.73 -6.09 6.97
C THR A 30 -4.89 -5.33 5.96
N ASN A 31 -5.49 -4.32 5.35
CA ASN A 31 -4.85 -3.57 4.29
C ASN A 31 -3.62 -2.79 4.77
N SER A 32 -2.49 -2.95 4.10
CA SER A 32 -1.22 -2.36 4.49
C SER A 32 -1.12 -0.85 4.24
N PHE A 33 -2.03 -0.24 3.47
CA PHE A 33 -1.94 1.20 3.19
C PHE A 33 -2.25 2.11 4.39
N ILE A 34 -2.87 1.58 5.45
CA ILE A 34 -3.04 2.29 6.73
C ILE A 34 -1.69 2.79 7.26
N TYR A 35 -0.61 2.03 7.03
CA TYR A 35 0.73 2.39 7.48
C TYR A 35 1.59 3.09 6.44
N ASN A 36 1.23 2.95 5.16
CA ASN A 36 1.99 3.48 4.05
C ASN A 36 1.04 3.90 2.92
N PRO A 37 0.76 5.21 2.76
CA PRO A 37 -0.18 5.69 1.77
C PRO A 37 0.23 5.36 0.33
N ALA A 38 1.52 5.06 0.05
CA ALA A 38 1.97 4.63 -1.27
C ALA A 38 1.43 3.25 -1.70
N MET A 39 0.86 2.48 -0.76
CA MET A 39 0.22 1.20 -1.05
C MET A 39 -1.24 1.33 -1.51
N ALA A 40 -1.84 2.52 -1.42
CA ALA A 40 -3.19 2.76 -1.92
C ALA A 40 -3.27 2.41 -3.41
N GLY A 41 -4.30 1.67 -3.83
CA GLY A 41 -4.44 1.21 -5.23
C GLY A 41 -3.35 0.28 -5.78
N HIS A 42 -2.42 -0.23 -4.96
CA HIS A 42 -1.33 -1.07 -5.46
C HIS A 42 -1.77 -2.50 -5.84
N THR A 43 -2.89 -2.99 -5.31
CA THR A 43 -3.58 -4.20 -5.81
C THR A 43 -4.76 -3.79 -6.69
N PHE A 44 -5.56 -4.73 -7.17
CA PHE A 44 -6.69 -4.47 -8.06
C PHE A 44 -7.92 -3.84 -7.40
N GLY A 45 -7.71 -3.25 -6.23
CA GLY A 45 -8.74 -2.65 -5.39
C GLY A 45 -9.51 -3.67 -4.56
N SER A 46 -9.84 -3.27 -3.35
CA SER A 46 -10.62 -4.10 -2.43
C SER A 46 -11.37 -3.26 -1.40
N ALA A 47 -12.43 -3.87 -0.87
CA ALA A 47 -13.09 -3.49 0.35
C ALA A 47 -12.73 -4.53 1.43
N THR A 48 -12.16 -4.10 2.54
CA THR A 48 -11.81 -4.96 3.68
C THR A 48 -12.52 -4.46 4.92
N PHE A 49 -13.28 -5.33 5.56
CA PHE A 49 -13.83 -5.13 6.88
C PHE A 49 -13.13 -6.06 7.87
N SER A 50 -12.69 -5.52 9.00
CA SER A 50 -12.10 -6.32 10.07
C SER A 50 -12.70 -5.94 11.42
N TYR A 51 -13.02 -6.95 12.21
CA TYR A 51 -13.44 -6.81 13.60
C TYR A 51 -12.45 -7.55 14.49
N ARG A 52 -11.89 -6.85 15.46
CA ARG A 52 -10.92 -7.40 16.40
C ARG A 52 -11.36 -7.17 17.84
N ASN A 53 -11.45 -8.25 18.60
CA ASN A 53 -11.66 -8.22 20.03
C ASN A 53 -10.31 -8.44 20.72
N ASN A 54 -9.78 -7.42 21.39
CA ASN A 54 -8.51 -7.53 22.11
C ASN A 54 -8.75 -8.09 23.51
N TYR A 55 -7.78 -8.88 23.97
CA TYR A 55 -7.67 -9.27 25.37
C TYR A 55 -8.92 -10.00 25.88
N SER A 56 -9.15 -11.21 25.36
CA SER A 56 -10.33 -12.03 25.66
C SER A 56 -10.52 -12.37 27.15
N GLY A 57 -9.49 -12.20 27.98
CA GLY A 57 -9.58 -12.39 29.44
C GLY A 57 -10.04 -11.15 30.19
N VAL A 58 -10.16 -10.00 29.52
CA VAL A 58 -10.59 -8.73 30.09
C VAL A 58 -12.03 -8.45 29.67
N GLU A 59 -12.92 -8.39 30.66
CA GLU A 59 -14.31 -7.96 30.46
C GLU A 59 -14.33 -6.51 29.94
N ASP A 60 -15.13 -6.26 28.90
CA ASP A 60 -15.15 -4.99 28.16
C ASP A 60 -13.79 -4.49 27.65
N GLY A 61 -12.92 -5.44 27.28
CA GLY A 61 -11.66 -5.17 26.61
C GLY A 61 -11.80 -4.40 25.28
N PRO A 62 -10.70 -3.82 24.76
CA PRO A 62 -10.70 -2.99 23.57
C PRO A 62 -11.25 -3.71 22.32
N LYS A 63 -12.23 -3.10 21.65
CA LYS A 63 -12.81 -3.59 20.40
C LYS A 63 -12.46 -2.66 19.25
N ASN A 64 -11.94 -3.24 18.18
CA ASN A 64 -11.42 -2.55 17.01
C ASN A 64 -12.22 -2.92 15.77
N TYR A 65 -12.60 -1.90 15.00
CA TYR A 65 -13.31 -2.03 13.74
C TYR A 65 -12.52 -1.32 12.65
N LEU A 66 -12.34 -1.97 11.52
CA LEU A 66 -11.70 -1.39 10.35
C LEU A 66 -12.62 -1.58 9.15
N LEU A 67 -12.86 -0.49 8.42
CA LEU A 67 -13.34 -0.51 7.06
C LEU A 67 -12.29 0.16 6.18
N SER A 68 -11.79 -0.56 5.19
CA SER A 68 -10.74 -0.13 4.28
C SER A 68 -11.20 -0.31 2.84
N LEU A 69 -11.13 0.74 2.04
CA LEU A 69 -11.49 0.75 0.64
C LEU A 69 -10.32 1.32 -0.14
N HIS A 70 -9.89 0.66 -1.22
CA HIS A 70 -8.93 1.26 -2.12
C HIS A 70 -9.09 0.73 -3.53
N THR A 71 -8.63 1.50 -4.51
CA THR A 71 -8.67 1.07 -5.91
C THR A 71 -7.63 1.82 -6.75
N PRO A 72 -6.98 1.14 -7.71
CA PRO A 72 -6.23 1.79 -8.77
C PRO A 72 -7.17 2.44 -9.79
N PHE A 73 -6.70 3.50 -10.43
CA PHE A 73 -7.37 4.10 -11.57
C PHE A 73 -6.35 4.60 -12.60
N ALA A 74 -6.84 5.05 -13.76
CA ALA A 74 -6.02 5.50 -14.89
C ALA A 74 -4.92 4.48 -15.25
N ASN A 75 -5.34 3.24 -15.54
CA ASN A 75 -4.46 2.12 -15.88
C ASN A 75 -3.41 1.82 -14.80
N ALA A 76 -3.85 1.82 -13.54
CA ALA A 76 -3.03 1.60 -12.35
C ALA A 76 -1.88 2.60 -12.15
N ARG A 77 -1.87 3.73 -12.85
CA ARG A 77 -0.86 4.79 -12.62
C ARG A 77 -1.12 5.57 -11.35
N PHE A 78 -2.36 5.59 -10.89
CA PHE A 78 -2.76 6.26 -9.67
C PHE A 78 -3.60 5.32 -8.80
N GLY A 79 -3.60 5.56 -7.50
CA GLY A 79 -4.37 4.83 -6.51
C GLY A 79 -5.04 5.79 -5.56
N VAL A 80 -6.27 5.47 -5.17
CA VAL A 80 -6.98 6.14 -4.08
C VAL A 80 -7.36 5.12 -3.02
N GLY A 81 -7.37 5.56 -1.76
CA GLY A 81 -7.76 4.74 -0.63
C GLY A 81 -8.48 5.56 0.43
N PHE A 82 -9.37 4.90 1.15
CA PHE A 82 -10.11 5.44 2.28
C PHE A 82 -10.18 4.40 3.39
N ASN A 83 -9.92 4.81 4.64
CA ASN A 83 -10.14 3.96 5.81
C ASN A 83 -11.00 4.70 6.83
N VAL A 84 -11.86 3.92 7.49
CA VAL A 84 -12.45 4.26 8.78
C VAL A 84 -11.98 3.21 9.75
N PHE A 85 -11.26 3.64 10.76
CA PHE A 85 -10.84 2.79 11.85
C PHE A 85 -11.50 3.31 13.13
N GLN A 86 -12.03 2.41 13.95
CA GLN A 86 -12.65 2.76 15.21
C GLN A 86 -12.18 1.83 16.31
N GLU A 87 -11.73 2.42 17.41
CA GLU A 87 -11.37 1.75 18.65
C GLU A 87 -12.36 2.15 19.74
N ASN A 88 -12.94 1.14 20.37
CA ASN A 88 -13.80 1.29 21.53
C ASN A 88 -13.09 0.67 22.73
N VAL A 89 -12.81 1.46 23.75
CA VAL A 89 -12.25 1.00 25.04
C VAL A 89 -13.24 1.40 26.12
N ASN A 90 -14.11 0.46 26.52
CA ASN A 90 -15.22 0.74 27.43
C ASN A 90 -16.06 1.94 26.91
N ILE A 91 -16.15 3.03 27.66
CA ILE A 91 -16.86 4.25 27.25
C ILE A 91 -16.08 5.07 26.20
N LEU A 92 -14.77 4.89 26.08
CA LEU A 92 -13.95 5.73 25.20
C LEU A 92 -14.08 5.25 23.75
N LYS A 93 -14.30 6.19 22.84
CA LYS A 93 -14.41 5.93 21.42
C LYS A 93 -13.43 6.79 20.64
N ASN A 94 -12.53 6.16 19.92
CA ASN A 94 -11.56 6.82 19.06
C ASN A 94 -11.82 6.41 17.60
N THR A 95 -12.28 7.35 16.78
CA THR A 95 -12.52 7.11 15.34
C THR A 95 -11.49 7.85 14.51
N TYR A 96 -10.82 7.12 13.64
CA TYR A 96 -9.81 7.61 12.72
C TYR A 96 -10.27 7.45 11.28
N TYR A 97 -10.24 8.54 10.55
CA TYR A 97 -10.51 8.59 9.12
C TYR A 97 -9.21 8.87 8.38
N SER A 98 -8.97 8.18 7.27
CA SER A 98 -7.82 8.49 6.41
C SER A 98 -8.20 8.39 4.95
N GLY A 99 -7.83 9.40 4.16
CA GLY A 99 -7.84 9.37 2.71
C GLY A 99 -6.41 9.36 2.18
N ALA A 100 -6.11 8.48 1.24
CA ALA A 100 -4.78 8.34 0.64
C ALA A 100 -4.84 8.48 -0.88
N PHE A 101 -3.83 9.12 -1.44
CA PHE A 101 -3.58 9.22 -2.87
C PHE A 101 -2.16 8.72 -3.17
N ALA A 102 -2.04 7.83 -4.15
CA ALA A 102 -0.77 7.26 -4.56
C ALA A 102 -0.55 7.43 -6.06
N TYR A 103 0.71 7.66 -6.44
CA TYR A 103 1.19 7.62 -7.81
C TYR A 103 2.12 6.43 -7.99
N HIS A 104 1.86 5.60 -8.98
CA HIS A 104 2.60 4.38 -9.30
C HIS A 104 3.34 4.52 -10.63
N LEU A 105 4.65 4.74 -10.55
CA LEU A 105 5.56 4.75 -11.68
C LEU A 105 5.97 3.32 -12.04
N HIS A 106 5.43 2.81 -13.13
CA HIS A 106 5.74 1.47 -13.65
C HIS A 106 6.90 1.56 -14.64
N PHE A 107 8.05 0.99 -14.29
CA PHE A 107 9.19 0.89 -15.23
C PHE A 107 9.00 -0.26 -16.21
N ASN A 108 8.41 -1.35 -15.74
CA ASN A 108 8.07 -2.52 -16.52
C ASN A 108 6.88 -3.24 -15.86
N LYS A 109 6.51 -4.43 -16.36
CA LYS A 109 5.37 -5.21 -15.84
C LYS A 109 5.55 -5.67 -14.37
N TYR A 110 6.78 -5.75 -13.88
CA TYR A 110 7.14 -6.31 -12.57
C TYR A 110 7.64 -5.29 -11.57
N THR A 111 8.23 -4.19 -12.07
CA THR A 111 8.92 -3.20 -11.25
C THR A 111 8.15 -1.89 -11.25
N SER A 112 7.76 -1.47 -10.05
CA SER A 112 7.10 -0.18 -9.83
C SER A 112 7.73 0.54 -8.64
N ILE A 113 7.75 1.86 -8.74
CA ILE A 113 7.98 2.76 -7.62
C ILE A 113 6.67 3.50 -7.36
N SER A 114 6.26 3.54 -6.12
CA SER A 114 5.03 4.21 -5.68
C SER A 114 5.36 5.26 -4.65
N MET A 115 4.72 6.41 -4.78
CA MET A 115 4.78 7.51 -3.82
C MET A 115 3.35 7.85 -3.43
N GLY A 116 3.12 8.11 -2.14
CA GLY A 116 1.78 8.40 -1.66
C GLY A 116 1.77 9.43 -0.57
N VAL A 117 0.61 10.06 -0.43
CA VAL A 117 0.28 11.02 0.62
C VAL A 117 -1.09 10.67 1.18
N SER A 118 -1.30 10.92 2.46
CA SER A 118 -2.61 10.80 3.09
C SER A 118 -2.94 12.04 3.92
N GLY A 119 -4.24 12.35 3.95
CA GLY A 119 -4.85 13.22 4.93
C GLY A 119 -5.62 12.36 5.92
N GLU A 120 -5.49 12.70 7.19
CA GLU A 120 -5.96 11.90 8.31
C GLU A 120 -6.75 12.79 9.26
N TYR A 121 -7.76 12.23 9.91
CA TYR A 121 -8.58 12.93 10.88
C TYR A 121 -8.90 11.99 12.02
N ASN A 122 -8.37 12.31 13.20
CA ASN A 122 -8.65 11.58 14.43
C ASN A 122 -9.71 12.34 15.23
N GLN A 123 -10.79 11.64 15.56
CA GLN A 123 -11.87 12.11 16.41
C GLN A 123 -11.93 11.24 17.67
N PHE A 124 -11.54 11.83 18.80
CA PHE A 124 -11.72 11.20 20.10
C PHE A 124 -13.02 11.69 20.74
N SER A 125 -13.89 10.76 21.11
CA SER A 125 -15.15 11.04 21.78
C SER A 125 -15.28 10.23 23.05
N GLN A 126 -15.73 10.89 24.11
CA GLN A 126 -16.09 10.27 25.37
C GLN A 126 -17.55 10.64 25.68
N PRO A 127 -18.48 9.67 25.76
CA PRO A 127 -19.85 9.93 26.15
C PRO A 127 -19.91 10.28 27.64
N THR A 128 -20.77 11.25 27.98
CA THR A 128 -21.06 11.70 29.35
C THR A 128 -21.83 10.67 30.18
N TYR A 129 -22.25 9.56 29.55
CA TYR A 129 -23.05 8.51 30.14
C TYR A 129 -22.36 7.17 29.95
N ASN A 130 -22.11 6.45 31.04
CA ASN A 130 -21.66 5.08 31.00
C ASN A 130 -22.88 4.14 31.03
N PRO A 131 -23.24 3.48 29.91
CA PRO A 131 -24.40 2.59 29.88
C PRO A 131 -24.17 1.28 30.66
N VAL A 132 -22.93 0.92 30.99
CA VAL A 132 -22.59 -0.30 31.74
C VAL A 132 -22.80 -0.10 33.24
N THR A 133 -22.48 1.10 33.76
CA THR A 133 -22.64 1.41 35.18
C THR A 133 -23.87 2.27 35.48
N GLU A 134 -24.60 2.71 34.45
CA GLU A 134 -25.72 3.67 34.53
C GLU A 134 -25.37 4.98 35.25
N VAL A 135 -24.07 5.31 35.34
CA VAL A 135 -23.59 6.53 36.01
C VAL A 135 -23.47 7.63 34.97
N TYR A 136 -24.13 8.76 35.25
CA TYR A 136 -23.87 10.01 34.56
C TYR A 136 -22.55 10.57 35.07
N ILE A 137 -21.56 10.74 34.20
CA ILE A 137 -20.28 11.36 34.55
C ILE A 137 -20.53 12.88 34.57
N GLY A 138 -21.22 13.31 35.62
CA GLY A 138 -21.67 14.68 35.80
C GLY A 138 -20.60 15.55 36.46
N SER A 139 -20.47 16.77 35.94
CA SER A 139 -19.91 17.97 36.58
C SER A 139 -18.39 18.22 36.66
N ASP A 140 -17.51 17.42 36.04
CA ASP A 140 -16.09 17.82 35.87
C ASP A 140 -15.82 18.42 34.47
N PRO A 141 -15.53 19.73 34.34
CA PRO A 141 -15.22 20.39 33.07
C PRO A 141 -14.03 19.79 32.31
N LEU A 142 -13.11 19.10 32.99
CA LEU A 142 -11.98 18.39 32.36
C LEU A 142 -12.42 17.10 31.65
N ILE A 143 -13.58 16.56 32.01
CA ILE A 143 -14.14 15.30 31.50
C ILE A 143 -15.23 15.56 30.43
N ILE A 144 -16.01 16.65 30.56
CA ILE A 144 -17.24 16.86 29.77
C ILE A 144 -16.98 17.37 28.33
N ASN A 145 -15.77 17.85 28.01
CA ASN A 145 -15.45 18.42 26.69
C ASN A 145 -14.15 17.89 26.07
N TYR A 146 -13.85 16.61 26.24
CA TYR A 146 -12.64 16.02 25.65
C TYR A 146 -12.85 15.58 24.18
N ASN A 147 -13.54 16.38 23.37
CA ASN A 147 -13.64 16.14 21.93
C ASN A 147 -12.39 16.73 21.25
N ARG A 148 -11.34 15.92 21.11
CA ARG A 148 -10.11 16.33 20.42
C ARG A 148 -10.16 15.83 18.99
N ASN A 149 -10.35 16.77 18.08
CA ASN A 149 -10.26 16.54 16.65
C ASN A 149 -8.90 16.99 16.16
N LYS A 150 -8.13 16.07 15.58
CA LYS A 150 -6.78 16.37 15.10
C LYS A 150 -6.62 15.94 13.65
N PRO A 151 -6.43 16.89 12.72
CA PRO A 151 -6.02 16.56 11.38
C PRO A 151 -4.54 16.17 11.37
N ASP A 152 -4.21 15.16 10.59
CA ASP A 152 -2.86 14.63 10.41
C ASP A 152 -2.55 14.41 8.93
N PHE A 153 -1.27 14.28 8.61
CA PHE A 153 -0.82 14.02 7.25
C PHE A 153 0.31 13.00 7.27
N SER A 154 0.34 12.12 6.29
CA SER A 154 1.40 11.12 6.16
C SER A 154 1.89 11.02 4.73
N THR A 155 3.13 10.56 4.57
CA THR A 155 3.71 10.30 3.26
C THR A 155 4.41 8.95 3.24
N GLY A 156 4.42 8.33 2.08
CA GLY A 156 4.92 6.99 1.89
C GLY A 156 5.67 6.84 0.58
N PHE A 157 6.61 5.91 0.59
CA PHE A 157 7.32 5.41 -0.56
C PHE A 157 7.24 3.89 -0.56
N MET A 158 7.18 3.30 -1.75
CA MET A 158 7.28 1.87 -1.92
C MET A 158 7.98 1.52 -3.22
N TYR A 159 8.90 0.59 -3.14
CA TYR A 159 9.47 -0.10 -4.28
C TYR A 159 8.90 -1.53 -4.33
N GLN A 160 8.42 -1.94 -5.50
CA GLN A 160 8.03 -3.32 -5.73
C GLN A 160 8.74 -3.87 -6.96
N ASN A 161 9.18 -5.12 -6.85
CA ASN A 161 9.56 -5.98 -7.96
C ASN A 161 8.81 -7.33 -7.87
N ARG A 162 9.05 -8.26 -8.80
CA ARG A 162 8.49 -9.61 -8.84
C ARG A 162 8.70 -10.43 -7.57
N PHE A 163 9.77 -10.18 -6.81
CA PHE A 163 10.16 -11.03 -5.68
C PHE A 163 10.18 -10.30 -4.34
N VAL A 164 10.17 -8.97 -4.34
CA VAL A 164 10.34 -8.18 -3.11
C VAL A 164 9.48 -6.92 -3.19
N LYS A 165 8.87 -6.55 -2.06
CA LYS A 165 8.32 -5.23 -1.80
C LYS A 165 9.08 -4.60 -0.66
N VAL A 166 9.45 -3.33 -0.80
CA VAL A 166 10.09 -2.54 0.23
C VAL A 166 9.29 -1.26 0.39
N GLY A 167 8.84 -0.99 1.61
CA GLY A 167 8.05 0.19 1.95
C GLY A 167 8.71 1.04 3.02
N PHE A 168 8.55 2.34 2.92
CA PHE A 168 8.90 3.29 3.97
C PHE A 168 7.79 4.35 4.07
N ALA A 169 7.42 4.76 5.27
CA ALA A 169 6.49 5.86 5.46
C ALA A 169 6.81 6.69 6.68
N VAL A 170 6.45 7.96 6.59
CA VAL A 170 6.49 8.92 7.70
C VAL A 170 5.06 9.33 7.97
N ASN A 171 4.57 9.00 9.15
CA ASN A 171 3.18 9.21 9.50
C ASN A 171 3.02 10.27 10.58
N ARG A 172 1.87 10.95 10.55
CA ARG A 172 1.47 12.01 11.50
C ARG A 172 2.43 13.20 11.54
N LEU A 173 2.66 13.79 10.38
CA LEU A 173 3.52 14.96 10.20
C LEU A 173 2.96 16.22 10.85
N SER A 174 1.64 16.34 11.05
CA SER A 174 1.03 17.54 11.65
C SER A 174 1.49 17.74 13.09
N SER A 175 1.63 16.65 13.85
CA SER A 175 2.19 16.64 15.21
C SER A 175 3.63 17.19 15.32
N THR A 176 4.35 17.26 14.20
CA THR A 176 5.71 17.79 14.16
C THR A 176 5.74 19.26 13.77
N TRP A 177 4.83 19.71 12.90
CA TRP A 177 4.91 21.02 12.23
C TRP A 177 3.89 22.03 12.73
N LEU A 178 2.74 21.58 13.24
CA LEU A 178 1.60 22.44 13.59
C LEU A 178 1.32 22.51 15.10
N GLU A 179 1.86 21.58 15.90
CA GLU A 179 1.62 21.55 17.36
C GLU A 179 2.84 22.01 18.17
N SER A 180 2.65 23.03 19.02
CA SER A 180 3.60 23.42 20.05
C SER A 180 3.94 22.25 20.97
N LYS A 181 5.20 22.15 21.42
CA LYS A 181 5.72 21.01 22.24
C LYS A 181 4.86 20.67 23.47
N GLU A 182 4.14 21.64 24.03
CA GLU A 182 3.29 21.47 25.22
C GLU A 182 1.92 20.81 24.92
N ASN A 183 1.47 20.77 23.65
CA ASN A 183 0.17 20.21 23.24
C ASN A 183 0.27 18.89 22.43
N LYS A 184 1.47 18.31 22.32
CA LYS A 184 1.70 17.06 21.60
C LYS A 184 1.06 15.88 22.31
N THR A 185 -0.05 15.39 21.76
CA THR A 185 -0.74 14.18 22.27
C THR A 185 -0.52 12.95 21.41
N LEU A 186 -0.12 13.11 20.15
CA LEU A 186 0.18 12.02 19.21
C LEU A 186 1.64 12.14 18.76
N ASN A 187 2.38 11.04 18.79
CA ASN A 187 3.75 11.02 18.30
C ASN A 187 3.76 10.70 16.80
N ASN A 188 4.60 11.41 16.05
CA ASN A 188 4.99 11.00 14.70
C ASN A 188 5.76 9.68 14.77
N PHE A 189 5.52 8.82 13.78
CA PHE A 189 6.21 7.54 13.69
C PHE A 189 6.71 7.27 12.28
N PHE A 190 7.84 6.57 12.22
CA PHE A 190 8.46 6.11 11.00
C PHE A 190 8.21 4.62 10.88
N SER A 191 7.78 4.16 9.72
CA SER A 191 7.57 2.74 9.43
C SER A 191 8.42 2.31 8.24
N GLY A 192 8.97 1.11 8.32
CA GLY A 192 9.68 0.46 7.22
C GLY A 192 9.26 -1.00 7.14
N SER A 193 9.12 -1.53 5.94
CA SER A 193 8.75 -2.94 5.73
C SER A 193 9.45 -3.55 4.52
N VAL A 194 9.71 -4.85 4.62
CA VAL A 194 10.25 -5.68 3.54
C VAL A 194 9.44 -6.97 3.47
N ASN A 195 8.91 -7.26 2.30
CA ASN A 195 8.09 -8.43 2.03
C ASN A 195 8.71 -9.21 0.87
N GLY A 196 9.10 -10.45 1.10
CA GLY A 196 9.46 -11.37 0.03
C GLY A 196 8.22 -11.97 -0.63
N MET A 197 8.31 -12.29 -1.91
CA MET A 197 7.29 -12.99 -2.69
C MET A 197 7.98 -14.12 -3.43
N ILE A 198 8.04 -15.28 -2.80
CA ILE A 198 8.76 -16.45 -3.29
C ILE A 198 7.73 -17.40 -3.93
N PRO A 199 7.68 -17.49 -5.26
CA PRO A 199 6.79 -18.39 -5.96
C PRO A 199 7.27 -19.83 -5.79
N LEU A 200 6.36 -20.72 -5.37
CA LEU A 200 6.60 -22.14 -5.23
C LEU A 200 5.74 -22.92 -6.23
N ARG A 201 6.11 -24.18 -6.53
CA ARG A 201 5.38 -25.08 -7.46
C ARG A 201 5.02 -24.40 -8.78
N GLY A 202 5.99 -23.76 -9.43
CA GLY A 202 5.78 -23.10 -10.72
C GLY A 202 4.90 -21.83 -10.66
N GLY A 203 4.68 -21.28 -9.46
CA GLY A 203 3.89 -20.07 -9.23
C GLY A 203 2.43 -20.31 -8.86
N ASP A 204 2.06 -21.56 -8.54
CA ASP A 204 0.75 -21.88 -7.97
C ASP A 204 0.64 -21.43 -6.52
N ASP A 205 1.75 -21.54 -5.78
CA ASP A 205 1.84 -21.17 -4.38
C ASP A 205 2.81 -20.01 -4.19
N ILE A 206 2.64 -19.27 -3.09
CA ILE A 206 3.47 -18.12 -2.76
C ILE A 206 3.88 -18.24 -1.30
N LEU A 207 5.18 -18.13 -1.04
CA LEU A 207 5.73 -17.96 0.30
C LEU A 207 6.17 -16.51 0.48
N GLU A 208 5.66 -15.87 1.52
CA GLU A 208 5.84 -14.45 1.80
C GLU A 208 6.47 -14.25 3.19
N PRO A 209 7.81 -14.22 3.28
CA PRO A 209 8.48 -13.71 4.47
C PRO A 209 8.24 -12.20 4.59
N TYR A 210 8.02 -11.72 5.81
CA TYR A 210 7.70 -10.34 6.11
C TYR A 210 8.52 -9.87 7.30
N VAL A 211 9.10 -8.67 7.19
CA VAL A 211 9.68 -7.95 8.32
C VAL A 211 9.22 -6.50 8.25
N ALA A 212 8.81 -5.94 9.38
CA ALA A 212 8.54 -4.52 9.50
C ALA A 212 9.07 -3.96 10.80
N PHE A 213 9.46 -2.69 10.74
CA PHE A 213 9.97 -1.91 11.85
C PHE A 213 9.16 -0.63 11.96
N GLN A 214 8.81 -0.24 13.18
CA GLN A 214 8.20 1.06 13.45
C GLN A 214 8.89 1.72 14.63
N LYS A 215 9.20 3.01 14.45
CA LYS A 215 9.84 3.86 15.46
C LYS A 215 8.94 5.05 15.75
N PHE A 216 8.50 5.16 16.99
CA PHE A 216 7.70 6.28 17.48
C PHE A 216 8.63 7.33 18.10
N SER A 217 8.43 8.62 17.79
CA SER A 217 9.39 9.69 18.14
C SER A 217 9.46 10.07 19.63
N GLY A 218 8.88 9.26 20.50
CA GLY A 218 8.95 9.44 21.95
C GLY A 218 8.45 8.23 22.75
N SER A 219 8.35 7.06 22.12
CA SER A 219 7.80 5.84 22.74
C SER A 219 8.48 4.58 22.18
N ASN A 220 7.81 3.43 22.33
CA ASN A 220 8.33 2.10 22.05
C ASN A 220 8.70 1.89 20.58
N ASN A 221 9.73 1.09 20.31
CA ASN A 221 10.02 0.57 18.97
C ASN A 221 9.35 -0.78 18.80
N THR A 222 8.84 -1.06 17.60
CA THR A 222 8.22 -2.35 17.29
C THR A 222 8.93 -3.02 16.12
N ILE A 223 9.18 -4.32 16.25
CA ILE A 223 9.67 -5.17 15.17
C ILE A 223 8.63 -6.28 14.99
N ASN A 224 8.17 -6.46 13.75
CA ASN A 224 7.33 -7.57 13.34
C ASN A 224 8.11 -8.43 12.37
N ALA A 225 8.10 -9.74 12.55
CA ALA A 225 8.64 -10.70 11.60
C ALA A 225 7.65 -11.83 11.41
N GLY A 226 7.39 -12.26 10.18
CA GLY A 226 6.42 -13.30 9.91
C GLY A 226 6.67 -14.04 8.61
N LEU A 227 5.94 -15.12 8.44
CA LEU A 227 5.98 -15.98 7.27
C LEU A 227 4.56 -16.40 6.93
N TYR A 228 4.15 -16.11 5.70
CA TYR A 228 2.84 -16.48 5.18
C TYR A 228 3.01 -17.37 3.96
N TYR A 229 2.15 -18.37 3.85
CA TYR A 229 2.09 -19.28 2.73
C TYR A 229 0.69 -19.27 2.16
N THR A 230 0.59 -18.97 0.87
CA THR A 230 -0.66 -19.00 0.12
C THR A 230 -0.65 -20.20 -0.81
N TYR A 231 -1.48 -21.18 -0.50
CA TYR A 231 -1.70 -22.37 -1.32
C TYR A 231 -2.72 -22.07 -2.41
N ASN A 232 -2.30 -22.21 -3.67
CA ASN A 232 -3.16 -22.15 -4.86
C ASN A 232 -4.01 -20.88 -5.01
N ASN A 233 -3.68 -19.78 -4.32
CA ASN A 233 -4.53 -18.58 -4.15
C ASN A 233 -5.91 -18.88 -3.52
N LEU A 234 -6.00 -19.95 -2.71
CA LEU A 234 -7.21 -20.39 -2.03
C LEU A 234 -7.07 -20.26 -0.52
N ILE A 235 -6.02 -20.84 0.05
CA ILE A 235 -5.78 -20.88 1.49
C ILE A 235 -4.54 -20.05 1.79
N LEU A 236 -4.65 -19.10 2.70
CA LEU A 236 -3.52 -18.39 3.28
C LEU A 236 -3.35 -18.86 4.71
N VAL A 237 -2.15 -19.31 5.06
CA VAL A 237 -1.79 -19.66 6.43
C VAL A 237 -0.49 -18.97 6.78
N GLY A 238 -0.32 -18.51 8.00
CA GLY A 238 0.94 -17.95 8.41
C GLY A 238 1.02 -17.63 9.87
N ALA A 239 2.23 -17.27 10.29
CA ALA A 239 2.50 -16.83 11.64
C ALA A 239 3.43 -15.62 11.62
N ALA A 240 3.29 -14.76 12.62
CA ALA A 240 4.17 -13.63 12.83
C ALA A 240 4.47 -13.46 14.32
N ALA A 241 5.68 -13.04 14.64
CA ALA A 241 6.08 -12.60 15.96
C ALA A 241 6.25 -11.08 15.95
N ARG A 242 5.80 -10.45 17.03
CA ARG A 242 6.04 -9.04 17.30
C ARG A 242 6.84 -8.90 18.58
N SER A 243 7.85 -8.06 18.55
CA SER A 243 8.55 -7.59 19.74
C SER A 243 8.40 -6.09 19.87
N VAL A 244 8.02 -5.64 21.07
CA VAL A 244 7.92 -4.24 21.44
C VAL A 244 9.04 -3.96 22.44
N THR A 245 9.88 -2.97 22.14
CA THR A 245 10.97 -2.52 23.01
C THR A 245 10.66 -1.12 23.49
N ALA A 246 10.58 -0.91 24.80
CA ALA A 246 10.45 0.42 25.34
C ALA A 246 11.77 1.17 25.20
N THR A 247 11.69 2.41 24.75
CA THR A 247 12.83 3.32 24.74
C THR A 247 12.47 4.57 25.51
N ASN A 248 13.31 4.93 26.48
CA ASN A 248 13.15 6.18 27.21
C ASN A 248 13.40 7.39 26.30
N MET A 249 13.04 8.60 26.75
CA MET A 249 13.27 9.85 26.01
C MET A 249 14.75 10.11 25.64
N SER A 250 15.70 9.44 26.32
CA SER A 250 17.14 9.46 26.00
C SER A 250 17.55 8.49 24.88
N GLY A 251 16.63 7.70 24.34
CA GLY A 251 16.91 6.66 23.33
C GLY A 251 17.49 5.36 23.88
N THR A 252 17.66 5.24 25.20
CA THR A 252 18.14 4.02 25.86
C THR A 252 17.02 2.98 25.93
N ALA A 253 17.30 1.75 25.49
CA ALA A 253 16.36 0.63 25.55
C ALA A 253 16.18 0.12 26.98
N THR A 254 14.94 0.03 27.44
CA THR A 254 14.54 -0.63 28.68
C THR A 254 13.87 -1.96 28.32
N ALA A 255 14.36 -3.06 28.89
CA ALA A 255 13.95 -4.44 28.58
C ALA A 255 12.45 -4.73 28.86
N PRO A 256 11.93 -5.85 28.33
CA PRO A 256 11.10 -5.92 27.13
C PRO A 256 9.66 -5.40 27.34
N ALA A 257 9.11 -4.69 26.36
CA ALA A 257 7.81 -4.02 26.46
C ALA A 257 6.64 -4.84 25.87
N THR A 258 6.73 -6.17 25.90
CA THR A 258 5.75 -7.18 25.42
C THR A 258 6.14 -7.84 24.09
N ASN A 259 6.14 -9.17 24.07
CA ASN A 259 6.27 -9.99 22.87
C ASN A 259 4.92 -10.63 22.54
N LEU A 260 4.61 -10.83 21.26
CA LEU A 260 3.35 -11.42 20.82
C LEU A 260 3.61 -12.38 19.67
N VAL A 261 2.76 -13.41 19.56
CA VAL A 261 2.74 -14.32 18.42
C VAL A 261 1.34 -14.34 17.82
N ASN A 262 1.26 -14.12 16.52
CA ASN A 262 0.06 -14.11 15.71
C ASN A 262 0.02 -15.33 14.80
N PHE A 263 -1.13 -15.99 14.73
CA PHE A 263 -1.44 -17.01 13.74
C PHE A 263 -2.60 -16.53 12.87
N THR A 264 -2.48 -16.72 11.57
CA THR A 264 -3.45 -16.24 10.58
C THR A 264 -3.87 -17.38 9.67
N LEU A 265 -5.18 -17.48 9.43
CA LEU A 265 -5.81 -18.34 8.44
C LEU A 265 -6.76 -17.51 7.58
N GLY A 266 -6.59 -17.55 6.26
CA GLY A 266 -7.46 -16.94 5.28
C GLY A 266 -7.95 -17.98 4.27
N TYR A 267 -9.18 -17.83 3.81
CA TYR A 267 -9.81 -18.68 2.82
C TYR A 267 -10.55 -17.83 1.79
N HIS A 268 -10.21 -18.00 0.52
CA HIS A 268 -10.94 -17.42 -0.61
C HIS A 268 -12.16 -18.28 -0.92
N LEU A 269 -13.34 -17.84 -0.48
CA LEU A 269 -14.63 -18.50 -0.78
C LEU A 269 -14.95 -18.41 -2.28
N SER A 270 -14.56 -17.31 -2.89
CA SER A 270 -14.67 -17.08 -4.32
C SER A 270 -13.47 -16.27 -4.80
N LYS A 271 -13.45 -15.95 -6.09
CA LYS A 271 -12.39 -15.11 -6.66
C LYS A 271 -12.41 -13.66 -6.15
N TYR A 272 -13.56 -13.22 -5.63
CA TYR A 272 -13.76 -11.88 -5.10
C TYR A 272 -13.82 -11.87 -3.57
N LEU A 273 -14.27 -12.95 -2.93
CA LEU A 273 -14.54 -12.97 -1.50
C LEU A 273 -13.52 -13.81 -0.74
N MET A 274 -12.87 -13.18 0.24
CA MET A 274 -11.98 -13.82 1.21
C MET A 274 -12.51 -13.60 2.62
N ILE A 275 -12.54 -14.68 3.40
CA ILE A 275 -12.70 -14.63 4.85
C ILE A 275 -11.36 -14.95 5.49
N GLY A 276 -11.12 -14.43 6.68
CA GLY A 276 -9.96 -14.83 7.45
C GLY A 276 -10.13 -14.57 8.93
N TYR A 277 -9.32 -15.29 9.68
CA TYR A 277 -9.26 -15.24 11.11
C TYR A 277 -7.81 -15.19 11.54
N SER A 278 -7.50 -14.32 12.49
CA SER A 278 -6.19 -14.26 13.11
C SER A 278 -6.31 -14.25 14.62
N ARG A 279 -5.37 -14.90 15.29
CA ARG A 279 -5.28 -14.95 16.75
C ARG A 279 -3.91 -14.53 17.19
N GLU A 280 -3.86 -13.50 18.02
CA GLU A 280 -2.64 -12.97 18.61
C GLU A 280 -2.59 -13.28 20.10
N ASN A 281 -1.56 -14.00 20.51
CA ASN A 281 -1.30 -14.33 21.91
C ASN A 281 -0.15 -13.47 22.42
N ILE A 282 -0.38 -12.80 23.55
CA ILE A 282 0.68 -12.11 24.28
C ILE A 282 1.58 -13.16 24.93
N LEU A 283 2.88 -12.90 24.95
CA LEU A 283 3.87 -13.68 25.67
C LEU A 283 4.36 -12.90 26.89
N GLY A 284 4.55 -13.59 28.01
CA GLY A 284 5.04 -13.01 29.26
C GLY A 284 4.09 -13.25 30.44
N SER A 285 4.42 -12.67 31.59
CA SER A 285 3.71 -12.89 32.86
C SER A 285 2.24 -12.48 32.82
N VAL A 286 1.88 -11.50 32.00
CA VAL A 286 0.50 -10.97 31.92
C VAL A 286 -0.38 -11.75 30.93
N ALA A 287 0.21 -12.66 30.14
CA ALA A 287 -0.51 -13.41 29.10
C ALA A 287 -1.69 -14.22 29.66
N GLY A 288 -1.51 -14.83 30.83
CA GLY A 288 -2.54 -15.64 31.49
C GLY A 288 -3.74 -14.83 32.00
N PHE A 289 -3.55 -13.53 32.27
CA PHE A 289 -4.61 -12.64 32.77
C PHE A 289 -5.36 -11.96 31.62
N VAL A 290 -4.62 -11.43 30.66
CA VAL A 290 -5.19 -10.59 29.58
C VAL A 290 -5.81 -11.45 28.46
N GLY A 291 -5.34 -12.68 28.28
CA GLY A 291 -5.81 -13.58 27.23
C GLY A 291 -5.34 -13.19 25.83
N ALA A 292 -6.05 -13.69 24.82
CA ALA A 292 -5.67 -13.54 23.40
C ALA A 292 -6.51 -12.45 22.71
N SER A 293 -6.00 -11.93 21.60
CA SER A 293 -6.77 -11.05 20.72
C SER A 293 -7.20 -11.80 19.47
N ASN A 294 -8.48 -11.71 19.12
CA ASN A 294 -9.09 -12.43 18.02
C ASN A 294 -9.56 -11.44 16.96
N GLU A 295 -9.24 -11.70 15.70
CA GLU A 295 -9.61 -10.84 14.58
C GLU A 295 -10.28 -11.63 13.47
N PHE A 296 -11.43 -11.15 13.05
CA PHE A 296 -12.16 -11.65 11.89
C PHE A 296 -12.06 -10.62 10.77
N THR A 297 -11.71 -11.08 9.58
CA THR A 297 -11.57 -10.23 8.39
C THR A 297 -12.44 -10.77 7.27
N LEU A 298 -13.18 -9.86 6.63
CA LEU A 298 -13.90 -10.08 5.39
C LEU A 298 -13.31 -9.14 4.34
N ARG A 299 -12.93 -9.68 3.19
CA ARG A 299 -12.38 -8.89 2.10
C ARG A 299 -13.09 -9.22 0.80
N PHE A 300 -13.50 -8.17 0.09
CA PHE A 300 -14.06 -8.22 -1.24
C PHE A 300 -13.11 -7.53 -2.22
N ASP A 301 -12.51 -8.29 -3.12
CA ASP A 301 -11.64 -7.79 -4.19
C ASP A 301 -12.48 -7.38 -5.40
N PHE A 302 -12.20 -6.20 -5.96
CA PHE A 302 -12.99 -5.65 -7.08
C PHE A 302 -12.66 -6.26 -8.43
N ASN A 303 -11.52 -6.94 -8.55
CA ASN A 303 -11.08 -7.56 -9.78
C ASN A 303 -10.58 -8.98 -9.52
N ASP A 304 -10.73 -9.83 -10.53
CA ASP A 304 -10.34 -11.24 -10.53
C ASP A 304 -8.84 -11.44 -10.86
N GLU A 305 -8.11 -10.37 -11.17
CA GLU A 305 -6.68 -10.51 -11.44
C GLU A 305 -5.95 -10.99 -10.18
N THR A 306 -5.65 -12.28 -10.12
CA THR A 306 -4.87 -12.86 -9.03
C THR A 306 -3.38 -12.71 -9.36
N TYR A 307 -2.55 -12.50 -8.34
CA TYR A 307 -1.09 -12.45 -8.50
C TYR A 307 -0.56 -13.67 -9.29
N LYS A 308 -1.23 -14.80 -9.11
CA LYS A 308 -1.03 -16.09 -9.79
C LYS A 308 -1.13 -15.99 -11.31
N GLU A 309 -2.12 -15.28 -11.87
CA GLU A 309 -2.30 -15.19 -13.33
C GLU A 309 -1.19 -14.39 -14.00
N LYS A 310 -0.77 -13.27 -13.37
CA LYS A 310 0.40 -12.52 -13.82
C LYS A 310 1.65 -13.40 -13.75
N PHE A 311 1.90 -14.04 -12.62
CA PHE A 311 3.11 -14.83 -12.42
C PHE A 311 3.20 -16.06 -13.34
N LYS A 312 2.11 -16.82 -13.52
CA LYS A 312 2.08 -18.02 -14.39
C LYS A 312 2.32 -17.69 -15.84
N ALA A 313 1.66 -16.65 -16.36
CA ALA A 313 1.89 -16.18 -17.72
C ALA A 313 3.38 -15.87 -17.94
N ASP A 314 4.00 -15.27 -16.94
CA ASP A 314 5.38 -14.82 -17.01
C ASP A 314 6.40 -15.95 -16.78
N TYR A 315 6.10 -16.95 -15.95
CA TYR A 315 6.90 -18.19 -15.86
C TYR A 315 6.89 -18.97 -17.18
N LYS A 316 5.72 -19.13 -17.81
CA LYS A 316 5.61 -19.75 -19.13
C LYS A 316 6.39 -18.97 -20.18
N ASN A 317 6.30 -17.65 -20.18
CA ASN A 317 7.06 -16.80 -21.09
C ASN A 317 8.57 -16.95 -20.86
N ALA A 318 9.05 -16.87 -19.62
CA ALA A 318 10.46 -17.02 -19.28
C ALA A 318 11.02 -18.42 -19.64
N LEU A 319 10.27 -19.49 -19.36
CA LEU A 319 10.62 -20.84 -19.83
C LEU A 319 10.66 -20.92 -21.35
N SER A 320 9.73 -20.26 -22.05
CA SER A 320 9.73 -20.25 -23.52
C SER A 320 10.95 -19.50 -24.08
N TYR A 321 11.36 -18.38 -23.46
CA TYR A 321 12.58 -17.67 -23.79
C TYR A 321 13.82 -18.53 -23.51
N ARG A 322 13.87 -19.19 -22.34
CA ARG A 322 14.98 -20.11 -21.99
C ARG A 322 15.07 -21.30 -22.95
N ARG A 323 13.93 -21.89 -23.35
CA ARG A 323 13.90 -22.94 -24.39
C ARG A 323 14.42 -22.42 -25.73
N LYS A 324 14.02 -21.21 -26.13
CA LYS A 324 14.51 -20.59 -27.37
C LYS A 324 16.01 -20.26 -27.33
N SER A 325 16.53 -19.79 -26.20
CA SER A 325 17.97 -19.51 -26.05
C SER A 325 18.81 -20.79 -25.96
N LEU A 326 18.31 -21.84 -25.32
CA LEU A 326 19.00 -23.14 -25.26
C LEU A 326 18.95 -23.88 -26.61
N ASN A 327 17.84 -23.83 -27.34
CA ASN A 327 17.75 -24.41 -28.68
C ASN A 327 18.61 -23.66 -29.72
N SER A 328 18.98 -22.41 -29.45
CA SER A 328 19.96 -21.68 -30.28
C SER A 328 21.42 -21.88 -29.82
N ALA A 329 21.64 -22.46 -28.63
CA ALA A 329 22.95 -22.77 -28.06
C ALA A 329 23.35 -24.26 -28.18
N GLY A 330 22.43 -25.15 -28.58
CA GLY A 330 22.79 -26.53 -28.94
C GLY A 330 23.76 -26.56 -30.12
N PRO A 331 24.66 -27.56 -30.21
CA PRO A 331 25.58 -27.68 -31.34
C PRO A 331 24.73 -27.72 -32.60
N LYS A 332 24.89 -26.72 -33.47
CA LYS A 332 24.24 -26.70 -34.78
C LYS A 332 24.64 -28.00 -35.48
N LYS A 333 23.78 -29.01 -35.45
CA LYS A 333 23.91 -30.20 -36.31
C LYS A 333 23.95 -29.67 -37.74
N ASN A 334 25.15 -29.65 -38.31
CA ASN A 334 25.49 -29.52 -39.72
C ASN A 334 24.32 -29.11 -40.63
N ALA A 335 23.95 -27.83 -40.57
CA ALA A 335 23.18 -27.22 -41.64
C ALA A 335 24.22 -26.57 -42.56
N GLY A 336 24.44 -27.19 -43.72
CA GLY A 336 25.40 -26.74 -44.73
C GLY A 336 25.42 -25.21 -44.86
N GLY A 337 26.63 -24.66 -44.92
CA GLY A 337 26.86 -23.21 -44.94
C GLY A 337 25.91 -22.53 -45.91
N ARG A 338 25.10 -21.59 -45.42
CA ARG A 338 24.21 -20.78 -46.25
C ARG A 338 25.06 -20.16 -47.36
N SER A 339 24.64 -20.31 -48.60
CA SER A 339 25.36 -19.69 -49.71
C SER A 339 25.39 -18.16 -49.54
N PRO A 340 26.38 -17.44 -50.11
CA PRO A 340 26.46 -15.98 -50.01
C PRO A 340 25.16 -15.27 -50.41
N LYS A 341 24.40 -15.83 -51.36
CA LYS A 341 23.06 -15.33 -51.75
C LYS A 341 22.03 -15.49 -50.63
N GLN A 342 22.03 -16.62 -49.92
CA GLN A 342 21.11 -16.89 -48.81
C GLN A 342 21.44 -16.01 -47.59
N LEU A 343 22.73 -15.79 -47.31
CA LEU A 343 23.19 -14.85 -46.28
C LEU A 343 22.75 -13.41 -46.59
N LYS A 344 22.93 -12.96 -47.83
CA LYS A 344 22.52 -11.61 -48.27
C LYS A 344 21.01 -11.39 -48.16
N LYS A 345 20.19 -12.41 -48.45
CA LYS A 345 18.72 -12.36 -48.30
C LYS A 345 18.30 -12.36 -46.82
N ALA A 346 18.97 -13.14 -45.98
CA ALA A 346 18.72 -13.14 -44.54
C ALA A 346 19.14 -11.82 -43.87
N GLN A 347 20.31 -11.28 -44.22
CA GLN A 347 20.77 -9.97 -43.76
C GLN A 347 19.83 -8.85 -44.19
N LYS A 348 19.31 -8.85 -45.43
CA LYS A 348 18.30 -7.88 -45.87
C LYS A 348 17.01 -7.95 -45.03
N ARG A 349 16.58 -9.15 -44.60
CA ARG A 349 15.39 -9.31 -43.74
C ARG A 349 15.64 -8.80 -42.32
N VAL A 350 16.82 -9.07 -41.75
CA VAL A 350 17.17 -8.63 -40.39
C VAL A 350 17.50 -7.14 -40.33
N ALA A 351 18.09 -6.57 -41.39
CA ALA A 351 18.41 -5.14 -41.48
C ALA A 351 17.17 -4.24 -41.39
N ALA A 352 16.00 -4.70 -41.82
CA ALA A 352 14.74 -3.96 -41.67
C ALA A 352 14.34 -3.75 -40.19
N PHE A 353 14.73 -4.69 -39.31
CA PHE A 353 14.43 -4.67 -37.88
C PHE A 353 15.62 -4.24 -37.01
N SER A 354 16.75 -3.85 -37.64
CA SER A 354 17.90 -3.30 -36.92
C SER A 354 17.54 -1.97 -36.27
N PRO A 355 17.93 -1.70 -35.02
CA PRO A 355 17.74 -0.40 -34.37
C PRO A 355 18.27 0.79 -35.19
N ASN A 356 19.26 0.55 -36.07
CA ASN A 356 19.85 1.55 -36.96
C ASN A 356 19.01 1.82 -38.24
N SER A 357 18.04 0.96 -38.59
CA SER A 357 17.16 1.18 -39.75
C SER A 357 16.26 2.42 -39.56
N ARG A 358 15.91 2.71 -38.30
CA ARG A 358 15.16 3.91 -37.92
C ARG A 358 16.01 5.18 -38.09
N TYR A 359 17.33 5.09 -37.90
CA TYR A 359 18.27 6.22 -38.05
C TYR A 359 18.66 6.50 -39.52
N GLN A 360 18.64 5.48 -40.40
CA GLN A 360 18.89 5.71 -41.83
C GLN A 360 17.65 6.18 -42.60
N ASN A 361 16.44 5.88 -42.12
CA ASN A 361 15.19 6.36 -42.72
C ASN A 361 14.81 7.80 -42.34
N THR A 362 15.47 8.43 -41.36
CA THR A 362 15.22 9.86 -41.04
C THR A 362 15.76 10.81 -42.11
N LYS A 363 16.77 10.40 -42.92
CA LYS A 363 17.20 11.22 -44.07
C LYS A 363 16.11 11.37 -45.13
N LYS A 364 15.15 10.44 -45.24
CA LYS A 364 13.98 10.55 -46.14
C LYS A 364 12.82 11.37 -45.56
N LEU A 365 12.90 11.81 -44.31
CA LEU A 365 11.89 12.68 -43.67
C LEU A 365 12.32 14.16 -43.57
N SER A 366 13.53 14.52 -44.05
CA SER A 366 13.99 15.91 -44.12
C SER A 366 13.87 16.54 -45.52
N GLY A 367 13.36 15.80 -46.51
CA GLY A 367 12.98 16.37 -47.80
C GLY A 367 11.60 16.99 -47.69
N GLY A 368 11.51 18.23 -47.21
CA GLY A 368 10.29 19.02 -47.33
C GLY A 368 9.76 18.92 -48.76
N LYS A 369 8.47 18.61 -48.92
CA LYS A 369 7.79 18.70 -50.21
C LYS A 369 8.08 20.10 -50.77
N LYS A 370 8.88 20.21 -51.82
CA LYS A 370 8.81 21.35 -52.72
C LYS A 370 7.40 21.34 -53.30
N THR A 371 6.52 22.12 -52.70
CA THR A 371 5.25 22.50 -53.30
C THR A 371 5.59 23.14 -54.64
N SER A 372 5.12 22.55 -55.75
CA SER A 372 5.23 23.23 -57.03
C SER A 372 4.40 24.52 -56.94
N MET A 373 5.02 25.66 -57.23
CA MET A 373 4.28 26.90 -57.40
C MET A 373 3.24 26.68 -58.49
N LYS A 374 1.95 26.74 -58.12
CA LYS A 374 0.86 26.86 -59.08
C LYS A 374 1.06 28.16 -59.85
N LYS A 375 1.18 28.07 -61.19
CA LYS A 375 1.11 29.23 -62.08
C LYS A 375 -0.15 30.04 -61.74
N PRO A 376 -0.08 31.38 -61.64
CA PRO A 376 -1.27 32.19 -61.40
C PRO A 376 -2.25 32.04 -62.56
N SER A 377 -3.45 31.57 -62.26
CA SER A 377 -4.57 31.52 -63.18
C SER A 377 -5.07 32.94 -63.45
N LYS A 378 -4.92 33.41 -64.70
CA LYS A 378 -5.56 34.65 -65.16
C LYS A 378 -7.08 34.54 -64.96
N PRO A 379 -7.75 35.51 -64.31
CA PRO A 379 -9.20 35.52 -64.23
C PRO A 379 -9.78 35.85 -65.62
N LYS A 380 -10.64 34.96 -66.14
CA LYS A 380 -11.49 35.26 -67.29
C LYS A 380 -12.57 36.24 -66.84
N SER A 381 -12.33 37.54 -67.00
CA SER A 381 -13.35 38.56 -66.85
C SER A 381 -14.33 38.49 -68.02
N SER A 382 -15.55 38.04 -67.76
CA SER A 382 -16.69 38.21 -68.64
C SER A 382 -17.06 39.69 -68.70
N PHE A 383 -16.71 40.36 -69.79
CA PHE A 383 -17.31 41.65 -70.14
C PHE A 383 -17.91 41.56 -71.55
N LYS A 384 -19.23 41.34 -71.60
CA LYS A 384 -20.07 41.58 -72.76
C LYS A 384 -19.99 43.09 -73.08
N LYS A 385 -19.33 43.47 -74.18
CA LYS A 385 -19.53 44.78 -74.80
C LYS A 385 -20.60 44.66 -75.90
N LYS A 386 -21.76 45.25 -75.61
CA LYS A 386 -22.82 45.58 -76.57
C LYS A 386 -22.23 46.45 -77.69
N TYR A 387 -22.26 45.98 -78.94
CA TYR A 387 -22.18 46.88 -80.09
C TYR A 387 -23.60 47.29 -80.52
N LYS A 388 -23.90 48.57 -80.31
CA LYS A 388 -25.02 49.26 -80.95
C LYS A 388 -24.66 49.44 -82.43
N LYS A 389 -25.45 48.85 -83.34
CA LYS A 389 -25.60 49.36 -84.71
C LYS A 389 -26.57 50.54 -84.64
N LYS A 390 -26.14 51.74 -85.01
CA LYS A 390 -27.05 52.78 -85.52
C LYS A 390 -26.51 53.30 -86.86
N LYS A 391 -27.39 53.20 -87.85
CA LYS A 391 -27.21 53.50 -89.26
C LYS A 391 -26.80 54.95 -89.49
N ARG A 392 -26.02 55.16 -90.54
CA ARG A 392 -25.96 56.42 -91.30
C ARG A 392 -27.17 56.47 -92.23
N ARG A 393 -27.78 57.66 -92.28
CA ARG A 393 -28.82 58.16 -93.19
C ARG A 393 -30.20 57.52 -93.05
#